data_AF-A0A6D0F6J9-F1
#
_entry.id   AF-A0A6D0F6J9-F1
#
_cell.length_a   1.000
_cell.length_b   1.000
_cell.length_c   1.000
_cell.angle_alpha   90.00
_cell.angle_beta   90.00
_cell.angle_gamma   90.00
#
_symmetry.space_group_name_H-M   'P 1'
#
loop_
_entity.id
_entity.type
_entity.pdbx_description
1 polymer ?
#
loop_
_entity_poly.entity_id
_entity_poly.type
_entity_poly.pdbx_seq_one_letter_code
_entity_poly.pdbx_strand_id
1 'polypeptide(L)'
;MKKINAIILLSSLTSASVFAGAYVENREAYNLASDQGEVMLRVGYNFDMGAGIMLTNTYTFQREDELKHGYNEIEGWYPLFKPTDKLTIQPGGLINDKSIGSGGAVYLDVNYKFVPWFNLTVR
;
A
#
# COMPACT_ATOMS: atom_id res chain seq x y z
N MET A 1 32.90 -7.35 -20.02
CA MET A 1 31.42 -7.25 -20.08
C MET A 1 30.86 -8.13 -18.97
N LYS A 2 30.36 -7.54 -17.87
CA LYS A 2 29.75 -8.31 -16.77
C LYS A 2 28.31 -8.67 -17.16
N LYS A 3 27.96 -9.95 -17.04
CA LYS A 3 26.60 -10.47 -17.30
C LYS A 3 25.72 -10.10 -16.10
N ILE A 4 24.73 -9.25 -16.31
CA ILE A 4 23.70 -8.97 -15.31
C ILE A 4 22.62 -10.05 -15.49
N ASN A 5 22.52 -10.98 -14.53
CA ASN A 5 21.44 -11.94 -14.45
C ASN A 5 20.29 -11.29 -13.68
N ALA A 6 19.37 -10.62 -14.37
CA ALA A 6 18.15 -10.11 -13.74
C ALA A 6 17.20 -11.29 -13.50
N ILE A 7 16.97 -11.63 -12.23
CA ILE A 7 15.90 -12.55 -11.83
C ILE A 7 14.63 -11.72 -11.77
N ILE A 8 13.75 -11.90 -12.75
CA ILE A 8 12.39 -11.34 -12.72
C ILE A 8 11.52 -12.33 -11.96
N LEU A 9 11.12 -12.00 -10.74
CA LEU A 9 10.19 -12.81 -9.97
C LEU A 9 8.76 -12.39 -10.35
N LEU A 10 8.15 -13.11 -11.30
CA LEU A 10 6.72 -12.96 -11.60
C LEU A 10 5.91 -13.49 -10.41
N SER A 11 5.59 -12.65 -9.43
CA SER A 11 4.57 -12.94 -8.43
C SER A 11 3.21 -12.60 -9.02
N SER A 12 2.40 -13.62 -9.27
CA SER A 12 1.02 -13.46 -9.74
C SER A 12 0.20 -12.73 -8.68
N LEU A 13 -0.28 -11.53 -9.00
CA LEU A 13 -1.30 -10.81 -8.23
C LEU A 13 -2.60 -11.62 -8.24
N THR A 14 -2.81 -12.46 -7.23
CA THR A 14 -4.18 -12.78 -6.84
C THR A 14 -4.72 -11.54 -6.14
N SER A 15 -5.63 -10.81 -6.79
CA SER A 15 -6.44 -9.79 -6.12
C SER A 15 -7.29 -10.49 -5.07
N ALA A 16 -6.72 -10.71 -3.88
CA ALA A 16 -7.45 -11.29 -2.77
C ALA A 16 -8.48 -10.24 -2.35
N SER A 17 -9.75 -10.64 -2.36
CA SER A 17 -10.78 -9.99 -1.58
C SER A 17 -10.20 -9.73 -0.19
N VAL A 18 -10.28 -8.50 0.32
CA VAL A 18 -9.70 -8.15 1.62
C VAL A 18 -10.51 -8.84 2.71
N PHE A 19 -10.14 -10.07 3.02
CA PHE A 19 -10.61 -10.78 4.20
C PHE A 19 -9.93 -10.17 5.42
N ALA A 20 -10.63 -10.16 6.56
CA ALA A 20 -10.00 -9.85 7.83
C ALA A 20 -8.83 -10.81 8.06
N GLY A 21 -7.73 -10.29 8.58
CA GLY A 21 -6.51 -11.05 8.83
C GLY A 21 -5.24 -10.31 8.45
N ALA A 22 -4.13 -10.97 8.78
CA ALA A 22 -2.79 -10.53 8.44
C ALA A 22 -2.52 -10.78 6.95
N TYR A 23 -1.82 -9.85 6.31
CA TYR A 23 -1.34 -10.01 4.95
C TYR A 23 0.09 -9.50 4.83
N VAL A 24 0.77 -10.06 3.83
CA VAL A 24 2.06 -9.59 3.34
C VAL A 24 1.88 -9.30 1.86
N GLU A 25 2.27 -8.09 1.46
CA GLU A 25 2.23 -7.62 0.09
C GLU A 25 3.66 -7.29 -0.34
N ASN A 26 4.02 -7.74 -1.54
CA ASN A 26 5.20 -7.27 -2.24
C ASN A 26 4.76 -6.66 -3.57
N ARG A 27 5.33 -5.50 -3.90
CA ARG A 27 5.07 -4.82 -5.17
C ARG A 27 6.38 -4.36 -5.77
N GLU A 28 6.54 -4.61 -7.05
CA GLU A 28 7.62 -4.06 -7.86
C GLU A 28 7.04 -3.07 -8.87
N ALA A 29 7.73 -1.94 -9.06
CA ALA A 29 7.34 -0.94 -10.04
C ALA A 29 8.57 -0.37 -10.73
N TYR A 30 8.42 0.00 -12.01
CA TYR A 30 9.43 0.75 -12.75
C TYR A 30 8.82 2.04 -13.27
N ASN A 31 9.40 3.17 -12.87
CA ASN A 31 9.00 4.47 -13.37
C ASN A 31 9.89 4.87 -14.55
N LEU A 32 9.31 4.88 -15.75
CA LEU A 32 10.00 5.23 -16.99
C LEU A 32 10.49 6.67 -17.03
N ALA A 33 9.75 7.61 -16.43
CA ALA A 33 10.11 9.03 -16.49
C ALA A 33 11.32 9.38 -15.61
N SER A 34 11.47 8.68 -14.48
CA SER A 34 12.58 8.87 -13.55
C SER A 34 13.67 7.79 -13.67
N ASP A 35 13.55 6.89 -14.65
CA ASP A 35 14.42 5.72 -14.86
C ASP A 35 14.75 4.96 -13.56
N GLN A 36 13.72 4.71 -12.74
CA GLN A 36 13.88 4.20 -11.38
C GLN A 36 12.98 3.01 -11.10
N GLY A 37 13.57 1.94 -10.57
CA GLY A 37 12.85 0.81 -10.00
C GLY A 37 12.51 1.04 -8.52
N GLU A 38 11.40 0.48 -8.08
CA GLU A 38 10.96 0.46 -6.68
C GLU A 38 10.52 -0.96 -6.30
N VAL A 39 10.95 -1.42 -5.13
CA VAL A 39 10.40 -2.60 -4.46
C VAL A 39 9.75 -2.14 -3.17
N MET A 40 8.52 -2.58 -2.95
CA MET A 40 7.75 -2.36 -1.74
C MET A 40 7.54 -3.68 -1.01
N LEU A 41 7.76 -3.65 0.29
CA LEU A 41 7.37 -4.69 1.22
C LEU A 41 6.39 -4.10 2.21
N ARG A 42 5.25 -4.75 2.34
CA ARG A 42 4.16 -4.27 3.18
C ARG A 42 3.60 -5.41 3.98
N VAL A 43 3.32 -5.13 5.24
CA VAL A 43 2.57 -6.01 6.11
C VAL A 43 1.38 -5.23 6.66
N GLY A 44 0.26 -5.89 6.82
CA GLY A 44 -0.89 -5.25 7.41
C GLY A 44 -1.83 -6.25 8.05
N TYR A 45 -2.77 -5.71 8.81
CA TYR A 45 -3.83 -6.47 9.43
C TYR A 45 -5.15 -5.72 9.26
N ASN A 46 -6.13 -6.40 8.68
CA ASN A 46 -7.49 -5.90 8.58
C ASN A 46 -8.34 -6.58 9.66
N PHE A 47 -9.02 -5.80 10.49
CA PHE A 47 -9.92 -6.30 11.51
C PHE A 47 -11.31 -6.57 10.90
N ASP A 48 -12.05 -7.54 11.44
CA ASP A 48 -13.42 -7.88 11.00
C ASP A 48 -14.36 -6.67 11.00
N MET A 49 -14.14 -5.73 11.92
CA MET A 49 -14.92 -4.50 12.02
C MET A 49 -14.67 -3.51 10.87
N GLY A 50 -13.65 -3.74 10.03
CA GLY A 50 -13.26 -2.92 8.87
C GLY A 50 -12.12 -1.92 9.15
N ALA A 51 -11.64 -1.86 10.40
CA ALA A 51 -10.43 -1.11 10.72
C ALA A 51 -9.20 -1.82 10.14
N GLY A 52 -8.11 -1.09 9.96
CA GLY A 52 -6.86 -1.69 9.49
C GLY A 52 -5.65 -0.89 9.93
N ILE A 53 -4.53 -1.60 9.98
CA ILE A 53 -3.20 -1.03 10.17
C ILE A 53 -2.25 -1.66 9.16
N MET A 54 -1.31 -0.86 8.68
CA MET A 54 -0.38 -1.22 7.65
C MET A 54 0.99 -0.59 7.92
N LEU A 55 2.02 -1.36 7.64
CA LEU A 55 3.42 -0.98 7.69
C LEU A 55 4.01 -1.21 6.30
N THR A 56 4.55 -0.16 5.69
CA THR A 56 5.15 -0.21 4.36
C THR A 56 6.62 0.19 4.47
N ASN A 57 7.47 -0.57 3.80
CA ASN A 57 8.87 -0.24 3.60
C ASN A 57 9.18 -0.34 2.10
N THR A 58 9.80 0.69 1.55
CA THR A 58 10.16 0.74 0.13
C THR A 58 11.64 0.96 -0.05
N TYR A 59 12.13 0.41 -1.15
CA TYR A 59 13.49 0.57 -1.64
C TYR A 59 13.47 0.97 -3.09
N THR A 60 14.41 1.82 -3.48
CA THR A 60 14.56 2.29 -4.85
C THR A 60 15.92 1.91 -5.40
N PHE A 61 15.99 1.72 -6.71
CA PHE A 61 17.23 1.42 -7.42
C PHE A 61 17.20 2.04 -8.82
N GLN A 62 18.35 2.53 -9.27
CA GLN A 62 18.56 2.99 -10.65
C GLN A 62 19.53 2.06 -11.36
N ARG A 63 19.65 2.18 -12.69
CA ARG A 63 20.60 1.37 -13.46
C ARG A 63 22.01 1.63 -12.93
N GLU A 64 22.67 0.58 -12.45
CA GLU A 64 24.03 0.60 -11.85
C GLU A 64 24.15 1.04 -10.38
N ASP A 65 23.04 1.40 -9.74
CA ASP A 65 23.00 1.83 -8.33
C ASP A 65 22.70 0.68 -7.36
N GLU A 66 23.18 0.83 -6.12
CA GLU A 66 22.80 -0.02 -4.98
C GLU A 66 21.35 0.24 -4.54
N LEU A 67 20.77 -0.73 -3.84
CA LEU A 67 19.43 -0.63 -3.26
C LEU A 67 19.40 0.47 -2.17
N LYS A 68 18.62 1.53 -2.38
CA LYS A 68 18.50 2.68 -1.46
C LYS A 68 17.16 2.66 -0.74
N HIS A 69 17.14 3.15 0.50
CA HIS A 69 15.89 3.34 1.24
C HIS A 69 15.02 4.40 0.54
N GLY A 70 13.78 4.02 0.21
CA GLY A 70 12.76 4.92 -0.34
C GLY A 70 12.01 5.63 0.79
N TYR A 71 11.11 4.91 1.45
CA TYR A 71 10.38 5.39 2.62
C TYR A 71 9.90 4.26 3.53
N ASN A 72 9.71 4.59 4.80
CA ASN A 72 8.90 3.81 5.75
C ASN A 72 7.57 4.50 5.93
N GLU A 73 6.49 3.76 6.11
CA GLU A 73 5.17 4.33 6.38
C GLU A 73 4.38 3.44 7.33
N ILE A 74 3.70 4.07 8.28
CA ILE A 74 2.67 3.45 9.10
C ILE A 74 1.36 4.13 8.75
N GLU A 75 0.36 3.37 8.33
CA GLU A 75 -0.97 3.86 7.99
C GLU A 75 -2.02 3.07 8.77
N GLY A 76 -3.07 3.74 9.21
CA GLY A 76 -4.22 3.10 9.84
C GLY A 76 -5.51 3.84 9.54
N TRP A 77 -6.61 3.10 9.60
CA TRP A 77 -7.95 3.64 9.39
C TRP A 77 -8.97 2.93 10.27
N TYR A 78 -10.06 3.63 10.56
CA TYR A 78 -11.14 3.12 11.40
C TYR A 78 -12.50 3.48 10.79
N PRO A 79 -13.42 2.53 10.59
CA PRO A 79 -14.73 2.80 9.99
C PRO A 79 -15.68 3.43 11.02
N LEU A 80 -15.54 4.73 11.19
CA LEU A 80 -16.18 5.50 12.25
C LEU A 80 -17.71 5.60 12.09
N PHE A 81 -18.20 5.77 10.87
CA PHE A 81 -19.64 5.86 10.61
C PHE A 81 -20.08 4.88 9.53
N LYS A 82 -21.13 4.11 9.82
CA LYS A 82 -21.80 3.21 8.86
C LYS A 82 -23.30 3.49 8.84
N PRO A 83 -23.75 4.57 8.17
CA PRO A 83 -25.17 4.96 8.17
C PRO A 83 -26.09 3.89 7.57
N THR A 84 -25.56 3.03 6.71
CA THR A 84 -26.24 1.88 6.12
C THR A 84 -25.25 0.73 5.95
N ASP A 85 -25.72 -0.48 5.64
CA ASP A 85 -24.87 -1.62 5.33
C ASP A 85 -24.02 -1.45 4.04
N LYS A 86 -24.29 -0.40 3.26
CA LYS A 86 -23.60 -0.10 1.99
C LYS A 86 -22.67 1.10 2.06
N LEU A 87 -22.83 1.99 3.03
CA LEU A 87 -22.08 3.25 3.13
C LEU A 87 -21.21 3.22 4.38
N THR A 88 -19.89 3.34 4.19
CA THR A 88 -18.90 3.46 5.27
C THR A 88 -18.11 4.75 5.12
N ILE A 89 -17.96 5.48 6.21
CA ILE A 89 -17.10 6.66 6.32
C ILE A 89 -16.00 6.31 7.31
N GLN A 90 -14.75 6.34 6.84
CA GLN A 90 -13.59 5.88 7.60
C GLN A 90 -12.52 6.98 7.59
N PRO A 91 -12.27 7.68 8.73
CA PRO A 91 -11.06 8.46 8.87
C PRO A 91 -9.85 7.52 8.91
N GLY A 92 -8.76 7.99 8.32
CA GLY A 92 -7.47 7.35 8.42
C GLY A 92 -6.35 8.36 8.42
N GLY A 93 -5.14 7.86 8.61
CA GLY A 93 -3.96 8.68 8.59
C GLY A 93 -2.72 7.84 8.46
N LEU A 94 -1.67 8.51 8.03
CA LEU A 94 -0.36 7.92 7.87
C LEU A 94 0.73 8.86 8.36
N ILE A 95 1.82 8.25 8.77
CA ILE A 95 3.11 8.92 8.98
C ILE A 95 4.15 8.19 8.15
N ASN A 96 5.03 8.92 7.50
CA ASN A 96 6.12 8.34 6.74
C ASN A 96 7.46 8.99 7.04
N ASP A 97 8.51 8.22 6.79
CA ASP A 97 9.89 8.62 6.98
C ASP A 97 10.68 8.37 5.71
N LYS A 98 11.40 9.40 5.26
CA LYS A 98 12.25 9.37 4.06
C LYS A 98 13.60 9.96 4.40
N SER A 99 14.62 9.61 3.62
CA SER A 99 15.98 10.17 3.75
C SER A 99 16.05 11.70 3.68
N ILE A 100 15.06 12.33 3.05
CA ILE A 100 14.95 13.80 2.89
C ILE A 100 14.03 14.47 3.92
N GLY A 101 13.41 13.70 4.82
CA GLY A 101 12.49 14.20 5.84
C GLY A 101 11.25 13.32 6.03
N SER A 102 10.69 13.39 7.24
CA SER A 102 9.48 12.68 7.62
C SER A 102 8.23 13.54 7.40
N GLY A 103 7.08 12.90 7.16
CA GLY A 103 5.81 13.56 6.92
C GLY A 103 4.62 12.77 7.45
N GLY A 104 3.41 13.27 7.18
CA GLY A 104 2.18 12.60 7.55
C GLY A 104 0.97 13.24 6.89
N ALA A 105 -0.12 12.49 6.85
CA ALA A 105 -1.40 12.95 6.31
C ALA A 105 -2.54 12.34 7.10
N VAL A 106 -3.63 13.10 7.22
CA VAL A 106 -4.94 12.59 7.64
C VAL A 106 -5.87 12.65 6.43
N TYR A 107 -6.76 11.67 6.32
CA TYR A 107 -7.70 11.56 5.23
C TYR A 107 -9.05 11.04 5.70
N LEU A 108 -10.06 11.20 4.85
CA LEU A 108 -11.41 10.70 5.08
C LEU A 108 -11.87 9.93 3.85
N ASP A 109 -12.03 8.62 3.99
CA ASP A 109 -12.57 7.78 2.94
C ASP A 109 -14.08 7.65 3.09
N VAL A 110 -14.80 7.83 1.97
CA VAL A 110 -16.22 7.51 1.84
C VAL A 110 -16.36 6.33 0.87
N ASN A 111 -16.71 5.17 1.38
CA ASN A 111 -16.92 3.95 0.60
C ASN A 111 -18.40 3.65 0.42
N TYR A 112 -18.83 3.41 -0.82
CA TYR A 112 -20.16 2.91 -1.15
C TYR A 112 -20.09 1.57 -1.89
N LYS A 113 -20.76 0.56 -1.33
CA LYS A 113 -20.87 -0.79 -1.90
C LYS A 113 -22.17 -0.93 -2.68
N PHE A 114 -22.07 -0.93 -4.01
CA PHE A 114 -23.23 -1.09 -4.90
C PHE A 114 -23.75 -2.54 -4.88
N VAL A 115 -22.82 -3.51 -4.97
CA VAL A 115 -23.08 -4.96 -5.00
C VAL A 115 -21.92 -5.70 -4.29
N PRO A 116 -22.05 -6.99 -3.94
CA PRO A 116 -21.03 -7.72 -3.18
C PRO A 116 -19.59 -7.63 -3.69
N TRP A 117 -19.41 -7.53 -5.00
CA TRP A 117 -18.13 -7.55 -5.70
C TRP A 117 -17.69 -6.18 -6.26
N PHE A 118 -18.50 -5.12 -6.08
CA PHE A 118 -18.17 -3.79 -6.58
C PHE A 118 -18.48 -2.70 -5.56
N ASN A 119 -17.47 -1.91 -5.25
CA ASN A 119 -17.54 -0.75 -4.39
C ASN A 119 -16.74 0.41 -5.01
N LEU A 120 -17.05 1.63 -4.56
CA LEU A 120 -16.32 2.85 -4.89
C LEU A 120 -15.90 3.53 -3.60
N THR A 121 -14.63 3.90 -3.49
CA THR A 121 -14.10 4.76 -2.41
C THR A 121 -13.69 6.10 -2.99
N VAL A 122 -14.08 7.18 -2.32
CA VAL A 122 -13.57 8.53 -2.54
C VAL A 122 -12.74 8.93 -1.32
N ARG A 123 -11.53 9.44 -1.55
CA ARG A 123 -10.57 9.92 -0.55
C ARG A 123 -10.24 11.38 -0.79
#